data_AF-A0A924VZK9-F1
#
_entry.id   AF-A0A924VZK9-F1
#
_cell.length_a   1.000
_cell.length_b   1.000
_cell.length_c   1.000
_cell.angle_alpha   90.00
_cell.angle_beta   90.00
_cell.angle_gamma   90.00
#
_symmetry.space_group_name_H-M   'P 1'
#
loop_
_entity.id
_entity.type
_entity.pdbx_description
1 polymer ?
#
loop_
_entity_poly.entity_id
_entity_poly.type
_entity_poly.pdbx_seq_one_letter_code
_entity_poly.pdbx_strand_id
1 'polypeptide(L)'
;MRLGLLGFLALFCFAAPAAAQTSIILRADPAPIVDGEINGRPVRLDVDLRFPRGLALSAASAQRLGVRQLPLMQIGVGIEGSDSALRGRIARPRLLFEGRASRAFAGVFAAPVTTRADGVIGPGALPHDVVTIILNPEPPGARDIVLTLDDADVWTARAQVGGEDLLVSFNVTTSASVFNRPAARLFDASGAIRSAGAVAEIPLILGLRTMMQPVDTELTVWGLPAWPAYARTNAPLLGATEEDAIVVQVTPENAPPPVTLGRSALSRCASISVDRRTRQLTLRCAV
;
A
#
# COMPACT_ATOMS: atom_id res chain seq x y z
N MET A 1 -26.28 73.91 0.89
CA MET A 1 -24.92 73.32 1.07
C MET A 1 -25.08 71.90 1.58
N ARG A 2 -24.20 71.00 1.12
CA ARG A 2 -24.43 69.56 0.91
C ARG A 2 -24.53 68.70 2.18
N LEU A 3 -25.46 67.73 2.15
CA LEU A 3 -25.51 66.54 3.00
C LEU A 3 -24.26 65.67 2.77
N GLY A 4 -23.63 65.20 3.85
CA GLY A 4 -22.57 64.19 3.82
C GLY A 4 -22.94 63.01 4.73
N LEU A 5 -23.46 61.95 4.12
CA LEU A 5 -23.77 60.67 4.76
C LEU A 5 -22.49 59.80 4.73
N LEU A 6 -21.80 59.67 5.87
CA LEU A 6 -20.66 58.74 6.02
C LEU A 6 -21.21 57.38 6.45
N GLY A 7 -21.38 56.48 5.47
CA GLY A 7 -21.71 55.08 5.69
C GLY A 7 -20.49 54.31 6.18
N PHE A 8 -20.52 53.87 7.44
CA PHE A 8 -19.54 52.96 8.02
C PHE A 8 -19.87 51.53 7.56
N LEU A 9 -19.18 51.05 6.53
CA LEU A 9 -19.23 49.65 6.10
C LEU A 9 -18.39 48.81 7.07
N ALA A 10 -19.05 48.21 8.06
CA ALA A 10 -18.45 47.19 8.90
C ALA A 10 -18.21 45.92 8.07
N LEU A 11 -16.97 45.71 7.64
CA LEU A 11 -16.51 44.46 7.04
C LEU A 11 -16.52 43.38 8.13
N PHE A 12 -17.59 42.59 8.20
CA PHE A 12 -17.57 41.34 8.94
C PHE A 12 -16.68 40.34 8.20
N CYS A 13 -15.41 40.24 8.61
CA CYS A 13 -14.55 39.12 8.27
C CYS A 13 -15.14 37.84 8.90
N PHE A 14 -16.03 37.16 8.16
CA PHE A 14 -16.36 35.78 8.44
C PHE A 14 -15.12 34.94 8.17
N ALA A 15 -14.32 34.70 9.21
CA ALA A 15 -13.35 33.62 9.20
C ALA A 15 -14.15 32.32 9.03
N ALA A 16 -14.14 31.76 7.83
CA ALA A 16 -14.69 30.43 7.60
C ALA A 16 -13.98 29.47 8.58
N PRO A 17 -14.72 28.67 9.37
CA PRO A 17 -14.09 27.71 10.25
C PRO A 17 -13.22 26.80 9.40
N ALA A 18 -11.91 26.83 9.63
CA ALA A 18 -10.99 25.87 9.04
C ALA A 18 -11.50 24.49 9.44
N ALA A 19 -12.01 23.73 8.47
CA ALA A 19 -12.52 22.40 8.73
C ALA A 19 -11.40 21.57 9.38
N ALA A 20 -11.63 21.19 10.64
CA ALA A 20 -10.65 20.46 11.44
C ALA A 20 -10.13 19.26 10.64
N GLN A 21 -8.81 19.19 10.47
CA GLN A 21 -8.16 18.08 9.77
C GLN A 21 -8.41 16.80 10.57
N THR A 22 -8.89 15.77 9.87
CA THR A 22 -9.16 14.48 10.50
C THR A 22 -7.94 13.59 10.39
N SER A 23 -7.56 12.92 11.47
CA SER A 23 -6.41 12.02 11.50
C SER A 23 -6.77 10.67 12.12
N ILE A 24 -6.08 9.62 11.71
CA ILE A 24 -6.08 8.31 12.39
C ILE A 24 -4.64 7.81 12.53
N ILE A 25 -4.35 7.19 13.68
CA ILE A 25 -3.05 6.59 13.99
C ILE A 25 -3.27 5.09 14.21
N LEU A 26 -2.55 4.26 13.46
CA LEU A 26 -2.61 2.81 13.54
C LEU A 26 -1.21 2.27 13.89
N ARG A 27 -1.14 1.20 14.69
CA ARG A 27 0.14 0.54 15.01
C ARG A 27 0.37 -0.64 14.10
N ALA A 28 1.59 -0.78 13.58
CA ALA A 28 1.93 -1.88 12.68
C ALA A 28 2.23 -3.21 13.39
N ASP A 29 2.33 -3.24 14.72
CA ASP A 29 2.66 -4.45 15.49
C ASP A 29 1.42 -5.02 16.20
N PRO A 30 1.01 -6.27 15.92
CA PRO A 30 1.57 -7.20 14.92
C PRO A 30 1.10 -6.90 13.48
N ALA A 31 0.09 -6.06 13.33
CA ALA A 31 -0.43 -5.57 12.05
C ALA A 31 -1.25 -4.29 12.28
N PRO A 32 -1.32 -3.37 11.31
CA PRO A 32 -2.24 -2.23 11.38
C PRO A 32 -3.67 -2.73 11.23
N ILE A 33 -4.41 -2.78 12.34
CA ILE A 33 -5.85 -3.10 12.37
C ILE A 33 -6.64 -1.84 12.65
N VAL A 34 -7.72 -1.65 11.90
CA VAL A 34 -8.72 -0.61 12.15
C VAL A 34 -10.06 -1.25 12.49
N ASP A 35 -10.69 -0.75 13.54
CA ASP A 35 -12.05 -1.15 13.93
C ASP A 35 -13.08 -0.21 13.28
N GLY A 36 -14.22 -0.76 12.90
CA GLY A 36 -15.30 0.01 12.31
C GLY A 36 -16.61 -0.77 12.31
N GLU A 37 -17.54 -0.32 11.46
CA GLU A 37 -18.83 -0.99 11.29
C GLU A 37 -19.16 -1.19 9.81
N ILE A 38 -19.66 -2.37 9.47
CA ILE A 38 -20.28 -2.64 8.17
C ILE A 38 -21.75 -2.99 8.40
N ASN A 39 -22.64 -2.19 7.80
CA ASN A 39 -24.08 -2.34 7.93
C ASN A 39 -24.55 -2.41 9.40
N GLY A 40 -23.92 -1.60 10.27
CA GLY A 40 -24.21 -1.54 11.71
C GLY A 40 -23.68 -2.73 12.52
N ARG A 41 -22.81 -3.56 11.93
CA ARG A 41 -22.16 -4.68 12.62
C ARG A 41 -20.67 -4.39 12.79
N PRO A 42 -20.09 -4.64 13.98
CA PRO A 42 -18.67 -4.38 14.21
C PRO A 42 -17.82 -5.22 13.27
N VAL A 43 -16.74 -4.62 12.79
CA VAL A 43 -15.76 -5.27 11.91
C VAL A 43 -14.34 -4.84 12.30
N ARG A 44 -13.41 -5.79 12.21
CA ARG A 44 -11.97 -5.51 12.29
C ARG A 44 -11.36 -5.69 10.92
N LEU A 45 -10.61 -4.71 10.44
CA LEU A 45 -10.02 -4.72 9.09
C LEU A 45 -8.50 -4.55 9.17
N ASP A 46 -7.81 -5.40 8.43
CA ASP A 46 -6.36 -5.35 8.23
C ASP A 46 -6.00 -4.28 7.20
N VAL A 47 -5.20 -3.30 7.58
CA VAL A 47 -4.82 -2.17 6.71
C VAL A 47 -3.57 -2.53 5.91
N ASP A 48 -3.75 -3.07 4.71
CA ASP A 48 -2.62 -3.41 3.83
C ASP A 48 -2.26 -2.21 2.96
N LEU A 49 -1.05 -1.67 3.13
CA LEU A 49 -0.59 -0.46 2.43
C LEU A 49 -0.38 -0.67 0.92
N ARG A 50 -0.34 -1.93 0.46
CA ARG A 50 -0.27 -2.27 -0.97
C ARG A 50 -1.65 -2.32 -1.60
N PHE A 51 -2.69 -2.44 -0.79
CA PHE A 51 -4.06 -2.46 -1.27
C PHE A 51 -4.54 -1.01 -1.45
N PRO A 52 -5.11 -0.64 -2.62
CA PRO A 52 -5.51 0.74 -2.91
C PRO A 52 -6.85 1.07 -2.21
N ARG A 53 -7.66 1.97 -2.75
CA ARG A 53 -8.95 2.46 -2.20
C ARG A 53 -10.13 1.46 -2.08
N GLY A 54 -9.87 0.20 -1.75
CA GLY A 54 -10.88 -0.85 -1.67
C GLY A 54 -10.99 -1.54 -0.32
N LEU A 55 -12.01 -2.38 -0.22
CA LEU A 55 -12.21 -3.37 0.84
C LEU A 55 -12.24 -4.76 0.19
N ALA A 56 -11.55 -5.73 0.77
CA ALA A 56 -11.64 -7.14 0.41
C ALA A 56 -12.22 -7.90 1.60
N LEU A 57 -13.26 -8.70 1.36
CA LEU A 57 -13.91 -9.54 2.36
C LEU A 57 -13.92 -10.99 1.90
N SER A 58 -13.69 -11.89 2.83
CA SER A 58 -14.01 -13.31 2.66
C SER A 58 -15.53 -13.48 2.63
N ALA A 59 -16.04 -14.47 1.89
CA ALA A 59 -17.48 -14.74 1.78
C ALA A 59 -18.15 -14.94 3.15
N ALA A 60 -17.47 -15.65 4.07
CA ALA A 60 -17.94 -15.85 5.44
C ALA A 60 -18.12 -14.52 6.21
N SER A 61 -17.13 -13.62 6.12
CA SER A 61 -17.22 -12.29 6.74
C SER A 61 -18.33 -11.46 6.10
N ALA A 62 -18.43 -11.45 4.77
CA ALA A 62 -19.46 -10.72 4.04
C ALA A 62 -20.88 -11.17 4.45
N GLN A 63 -21.11 -12.48 4.58
CA GLN A 63 -22.37 -13.04 5.05
C GLN A 63 -22.68 -12.59 6.48
N ARG A 64 -21.72 -12.74 7.40
CA ARG A 64 -21.87 -12.31 8.80
C ARG A 64 -22.11 -10.80 8.92
N LEU A 65 -21.58 -9.99 8.02
CA LEU A 65 -21.72 -8.54 7.99
C LEU A 65 -22.95 -8.06 7.16
N GLY A 66 -23.74 -8.99 6.61
CA GLY A 66 -24.91 -8.67 5.80
C GLY A 66 -24.58 -7.92 4.50
N VAL A 67 -23.40 -8.14 3.93
CA VAL A 67 -22.93 -7.45 2.73
C VAL A 67 -23.61 -8.03 1.49
N ARG A 68 -24.47 -7.23 0.86
CA ARG A 68 -25.15 -7.61 -0.38
C ARG A 68 -24.26 -7.35 -1.59
N GLN A 69 -23.95 -8.43 -2.30
CA GLN A 69 -23.20 -8.38 -3.57
C GLN A 69 -24.08 -7.78 -4.68
N LEU A 70 -23.48 -6.96 -5.52
CA LEU A 70 -24.15 -6.39 -6.69
C LEU A 70 -24.33 -7.49 -7.74
N PRO A 71 -25.55 -7.67 -8.28
CA PRO A 71 -25.78 -8.65 -9.32
C PRO A 71 -24.95 -8.27 -10.57
N LEU A 72 -24.43 -9.28 -11.26
CA LEU A 72 -23.67 -9.16 -12.53
C LEU A 72 -22.32 -8.40 -12.46
N MET A 73 -21.94 -7.82 -11.32
CA MET A 73 -20.64 -7.16 -11.17
C MET A 73 -19.61 -8.10 -10.54
N GLN A 74 -18.65 -8.54 -11.36
CA GLN A 74 -17.55 -9.41 -10.95
C GLN A 74 -16.27 -8.60 -10.75
N ILE A 75 -15.38 -9.12 -9.91
CA ILE A 75 -14.03 -8.60 -9.73
C ILE A 75 -13.02 -9.75 -9.75
N GLY A 76 -11.90 -9.53 -10.42
CA GLY A 76 -10.75 -10.43 -10.41
C GLY A 76 -9.54 -9.71 -9.83
N VAL A 77 -8.79 -10.38 -8.96
CA VAL A 77 -7.48 -9.92 -8.48
C VAL A 77 -6.49 -11.03 -8.77
N GLY A 78 -5.42 -10.74 -9.49
CA GLY A 78 -4.41 -11.73 -9.86
C GLY A 78 -3.00 -11.20 -9.60
N ILE A 79 -2.05 -12.12 -9.44
CA ILE A 79 -0.64 -11.79 -9.43
C ILE A 79 -0.13 -11.94 -10.86
N GLU A 80 0.33 -10.83 -11.44
CA GLU A 80 0.86 -10.83 -12.80
C GLU A 80 1.99 -11.87 -12.98
N GLY A 81 1.82 -12.73 -14.00
CA GLY A 81 2.75 -13.81 -14.33
C GLY A 81 2.59 -15.09 -13.47
N SER A 82 1.57 -15.16 -12.62
CA SER A 82 1.21 -16.33 -11.83
C SER A 82 -0.22 -16.77 -12.12
N ASP A 83 -0.50 -18.07 -11.97
CA ASP A 83 -1.87 -18.60 -12.04
C ASP A 83 -2.68 -18.33 -10.76
N SER A 84 -2.07 -17.67 -9.76
CA SER A 84 -2.73 -17.29 -8.52
C SER A 84 -3.65 -16.09 -8.73
N ALA A 85 -4.95 -16.33 -8.68
CA ALA A 85 -5.98 -15.32 -8.80
C ALA A 85 -7.18 -15.58 -7.89
N LEU A 86 -7.78 -14.49 -7.41
CA LEU A 86 -9.06 -14.47 -6.73
C LEU A 86 -10.14 -13.95 -7.68
N ARG A 87 -11.26 -14.68 -7.73
CA ARG A 87 -12.49 -14.19 -8.35
C ARG A 87 -13.51 -13.91 -7.27
N GLY A 88 -14.22 -12.81 -7.43
CA GLY A 88 -15.19 -12.33 -6.46
C GLY A 88 -16.30 -11.53 -7.10
N ARG A 89 -17.14 -10.97 -6.25
CA ARG A 89 -18.20 -10.05 -6.64
C ARG A 89 -18.03 -8.70 -5.97
N ILE A 90 -18.44 -7.66 -6.67
CA ILE A 90 -18.43 -6.31 -6.14
C ILE A 90 -19.64 -6.13 -5.21
N ALA A 91 -19.44 -5.44 -4.09
CA ALA A 91 -20.47 -5.01 -3.16
C ALA A 91 -20.22 -3.56 -2.75
N ARG A 92 -21.27 -2.89 -2.27
CA ARG A 92 -21.18 -1.52 -1.73
C ARG A 92 -21.79 -1.47 -0.33
N PRO A 93 -21.06 -1.93 0.70
CA PRO A 93 -21.55 -1.90 2.06
C PRO A 93 -21.63 -0.47 2.61
N ARG A 94 -22.46 -0.26 3.64
CA ARG A 94 -22.34 0.94 4.48
C ARG A 94 -21.19 0.72 5.47
N LEU A 95 -20.02 1.28 5.15
CA LEU A 95 -18.81 1.19 5.95
C LEU A 95 -18.61 2.48 6.76
N LEU A 96 -18.47 2.36 8.08
CA LEU A 96 -18.28 3.49 9.00
C LEU A 96 -17.02 3.29 9.85
N PHE A 97 -16.29 4.37 10.09
CA PHE A 97 -15.17 4.47 11.03
C PHE A 97 -15.37 5.69 11.91
N GLU A 98 -15.50 5.51 13.23
CA GLU A 98 -15.77 6.61 14.18
C GLU A 98 -16.96 7.50 13.73
N GLY A 99 -18.03 6.88 13.23
CA GLY A 99 -19.20 7.58 12.68
C GLY A 99 -19.02 8.20 11.28
N ARG A 100 -17.82 8.18 10.71
CA ARG A 100 -17.52 8.70 9.36
C ARG A 100 -17.72 7.62 8.31
N ALA A 101 -18.42 7.95 7.23
CA ALA A 101 -18.68 7.01 6.14
C ALA A 101 -17.48 6.90 5.19
N SER A 102 -17.05 5.67 4.92
CA SER A 102 -16.18 5.35 3.81
C SER A 102 -16.99 5.08 2.54
N ARG A 103 -16.42 5.45 1.38
CA ARG A 103 -17.03 5.22 0.06
C ARG A 103 -16.46 3.98 -0.65
N ALA A 104 -15.68 3.16 0.05
CA ALA A 104 -14.99 2.02 -0.54
C ALA A 104 -15.97 0.99 -1.12
N PHE A 105 -15.63 0.49 -2.31
CA PHE A 105 -16.24 -0.73 -2.84
C PHE A 105 -15.59 -1.94 -2.17
N ALA A 106 -16.41 -2.96 -1.93
CA ALA A 106 -15.95 -4.23 -1.41
C ALA A 106 -15.85 -5.27 -2.52
N GLY A 107 -14.72 -5.94 -2.67
CA GLY A 107 -14.62 -7.22 -3.33
C GLY A 107 -14.94 -8.34 -2.33
N VAL A 108 -15.93 -9.17 -2.63
CA VAL A 108 -16.27 -10.35 -1.82
C VAL A 108 -15.75 -11.59 -2.54
N PHE A 109 -14.82 -12.29 -1.89
CA PHE A 109 -14.11 -13.43 -2.46
C PHE A 109 -14.48 -14.72 -1.74
N ALA A 110 -14.55 -15.84 -2.48
CA ALA A 110 -14.87 -17.13 -1.88
C ALA A 110 -13.76 -17.61 -0.92
N ALA A 111 -12.50 -17.37 -1.28
CA ALA A 111 -11.35 -17.73 -0.46
C ALA A 111 -11.11 -16.70 0.68
N PRO A 112 -10.48 -17.12 1.78
CA PRO A 112 -10.03 -16.20 2.83
C PRO A 112 -9.05 -15.15 2.27
N VAL A 113 -9.33 -13.87 2.52
CA VAL A 113 -8.45 -12.76 2.09
C VAL A 113 -7.39 -12.37 3.14
N THR A 114 -7.62 -12.72 4.40
CA THR A 114 -6.68 -12.55 5.52
C THR A 114 -7.02 -13.55 6.62
N THR A 115 -6.05 -13.86 7.47
CA THR A 115 -6.23 -14.70 8.67
C THR A 115 -6.28 -13.87 9.96
N ARG A 116 -6.02 -12.56 9.88
CA ARG A 116 -5.83 -11.67 11.05
C ARG A 116 -7.07 -10.87 11.44
N ALA A 117 -7.98 -10.70 10.49
CA ALA A 117 -9.11 -9.78 10.59
C ALA A 117 -10.29 -10.30 9.76
N ASP A 118 -11.38 -9.54 9.73
CA ASP A 118 -12.57 -9.91 8.98
C ASP A 118 -12.43 -9.61 7.46
N GLY A 119 -11.46 -8.77 7.12
CA GLY A 119 -11.15 -8.36 5.75
C GLY A 119 -9.88 -7.52 5.68
N VAL A 120 -9.53 -7.14 4.47
CA VAL A 120 -8.39 -6.25 4.18
C VAL A 120 -8.92 -4.95 3.60
N ILE A 121 -8.44 -3.82 4.09
CA ILE A 121 -8.76 -2.49 3.58
C ILE A 121 -7.47 -1.77 3.21
N GLY A 122 -7.48 -0.99 2.15
CA GLY A 122 -6.34 -0.14 1.84
C GLY A 122 -6.46 1.21 2.56
N PRO A 123 -5.33 1.87 2.85
CA PRO A 123 -5.36 3.15 3.55
C PRO A 123 -6.16 4.22 2.80
N GLY A 124 -6.23 4.17 1.46
CA GLY A 124 -7.07 5.06 0.64
C GLY A 124 -8.58 4.93 0.86
N ALA A 125 -9.04 3.83 1.46
CA ALA A 125 -10.45 3.63 1.79
C ALA A 125 -10.85 4.20 3.17
N LEU A 126 -9.90 4.66 3.98
CA LEU A 126 -10.18 5.26 5.30
C LEU A 126 -10.75 6.69 5.13
N PRO A 127 -11.72 7.14 5.93
CA PRO A 127 -12.33 8.46 5.78
C PRO A 127 -11.61 9.55 6.61
N HIS A 128 -10.28 9.56 6.57
CA HIS A 128 -9.44 10.53 7.31
C HIS A 128 -8.53 11.30 6.34
N ASP A 129 -8.28 12.58 6.63
CA ASP A 129 -7.37 13.42 5.86
C ASP A 129 -5.91 12.98 6.03
N VAL A 130 -5.55 12.56 7.25
CA VAL A 130 -4.22 12.05 7.60
C VAL A 130 -4.34 10.64 8.13
N VAL A 131 -3.55 9.72 7.57
CA VAL A 131 -3.44 8.34 8.07
C VAL A 131 -1.98 8.09 8.39
N THR A 132 -1.70 7.78 9.65
CA THR A 132 -0.35 7.48 10.14
C THR A 132 -0.27 6.04 10.62
N ILE A 133 0.71 5.31 10.11
CA ILE A 133 1.10 3.98 10.57
C ILE A 133 2.35 4.13 11.43
N ILE A 134 2.22 3.90 12.72
CA ILE A 134 3.35 3.82 13.66
C ILE A 134 4.03 2.48 13.46
N LEU A 135 5.31 2.54 13.11
CA LEU A 135 6.16 1.40 12.90
C LEU A 135 6.90 1.05 14.18
N ASN A 136 7.75 1.94 14.67
CA ASN A 136 8.65 1.69 15.79
C ASN A 136 8.71 2.94 16.70
N PRO A 137 9.29 2.84 17.91
CA PRO A 137 9.69 4.03 18.66
C PRO A 137 10.60 4.94 17.80
N GLU A 138 10.58 6.25 18.08
CA GLU A 138 11.38 7.20 17.31
C GLU A 138 12.88 6.92 17.47
N PRO A 139 13.60 6.59 16.38
CA PRO A 139 15.02 6.31 16.47
C PRO A 139 15.82 7.61 16.59
N PRO A 140 16.97 7.61 17.30
CA PRO A 140 17.87 8.75 17.34
C PRO A 140 18.26 9.21 15.93
N GLY A 141 18.20 10.52 15.69
CA GLY A 141 18.53 11.10 14.38
C GLY A 141 17.47 10.88 13.30
N ALA A 142 16.24 10.49 13.66
CA ALA A 142 15.14 10.42 12.71
C ALA A 142 14.91 11.76 11.99
N ARG A 143 14.72 11.68 10.67
CA ARG A 143 14.37 12.78 9.79
C ARG A 143 13.22 12.41 8.89
N ASP A 144 12.59 13.42 8.30
CA ASP A 144 11.49 13.23 7.36
C ASP A 144 12.04 12.98 5.96
N ILE A 145 11.60 11.89 5.35
CA ILE A 145 11.71 11.64 3.92
C ILE A 145 10.32 11.94 3.36
N VAL A 146 10.19 13.08 2.70
CA VAL A 146 8.91 13.56 2.15
C VAL A 146 8.83 13.22 0.67
N LEU A 147 7.75 12.56 0.29
CA LEU A 147 7.52 12.02 -1.04
C LEU A 147 6.18 12.55 -1.56
N THR A 148 6.15 12.99 -2.82
CA THR A 148 4.90 13.37 -3.47
C THR A 148 4.23 12.15 -4.07
N LEU A 149 2.94 11.98 -3.81
CA LEU A 149 2.11 10.93 -4.39
C LEU A 149 1.34 11.45 -5.61
N ASP A 150 1.26 10.63 -6.65
CA ASP A 150 0.39 10.91 -7.80
C ASP A 150 -1.09 10.89 -7.37
N ASP A 151 -1.46 9.92 -6.52
CA ASP A 151 -2.77 9.75 -5.88
C ASP A 151 -2.58 9.44 -4.38
N ALA A 152 -3.18 10.23 -3.48
CA ALA A 152 -3.04 10.03 -2.03
C ALA A 152 -3.76 8.78 -1.49
N ASP A 153 -4.65 8.19 -2.29
CA ASP A 153 -5.32 6.93 -1.95
C ASP A 153 -4.49 5.69 -2.35
N VAL A 154 -3.37 5.90 -3.03
CA VAL A 154 -2.44 4.86 -3.50
C VAL A 154 -1.05 5.15 -2.95
N TRP A 155 -0.63 4.36 -1.96
CA TRP A 155 0.60 4.62 -1.19
C TRP A 155 1.84 4.10 -1.92
N THR A 156 2.10 4.70 -3.07
CA THR A 156 3.20 4.33 -3.94
C THR A 156 3.94 5.57 -4.39
N ALA A 157 5.26 5.57 -4.21
CA ALA A 157 6.12 6.71 -4.52
C ALA A 157 7.24 6.29 -5.48
N ARG A 158 7.77 7.25 -6.24
CA ARG A 158 8.90 6.99 -7.14
C ARG A 158 10.23 7.09 -6.42
N ALA A 159 11.19 6.28 -6.83
CA ALA A 159 12.55 6.30 -6.28
C ALA A 159 13.58 5.90 -7.34
N GLN A 160 14.74 6.55 -7.30
CA GLN A 160 15.91 6.11 -8.03
C GLN A 160 16.65 5.05 -7.22
N VAL A 161 16.84 3.86 -7.77
CA VAL A 161 17.44 2.70 -7.09
C VAL A 161 18.34 1.97 -8.07
N GLY A 162 19.64 1.89 -7.76
CA GLY A 162 20.60 1.24 -8.66
C GLY A 162 20.70 1.88 -10.05
N GLY A 163 20.33 3.16 -10.20
CA GLY A 163 20.29 3.87 -11.49
C GLY A 163 18.94 3.81 -12.22
N GLU A 164 17.95 3.12 -11.64
CA GLU A 164 16.65 2.86 -12.28
C GLU A 164 15.52 3.59 -11.55
N ASP A 165 14.58 4.17 -12.31
CA ASP A 165 13.35 4.74 -11.74
C ASP A 165 12.38 3.61 -11.40
N LEU A 166 12.01 3.49 -10.13
CA LEU A 166 11.15 2.45 -9.61
C LEU A 166 9.89 3.02 -8.98
N LEU A 167 8.84 2.20 -9.00
CA LEU A 167 7.61 2.46 -8.27
C LEU A 167 7.61 1.69 -6.93
N VAL A 168 7.72 2.41 -5.81
CA VAL A 168 7.94 1.83 -4.48
C VAL A 168 6.66 1.85 -3.64
N SER A 169 6.27 0.69 -3.14
CA SER A 169 5.18 0.48 -2.17
C SER A 169 5.72 -0.09 -0.85
N PHE A 170 4.87 -0.22 0.16
CA PHE A 170 5.26 -0.65 1.50
C PHE A 170 4.48 -1.87 1.96
N ASN A 171 5.16 -2.82 2.61
CA ASN A 171 4.52 -3.89 3.34
C ASN A 171 5.03 -3.90 4.78
N VAL A 172 4.18 -3.49 5.71
CA VAL A 172 4.52 -3.42 7.14
C VAL A 172 4.31 -4.75 7.88
N THR A 173 3.91 -5.80 7.17
CA THR A 173 3.49 -7.07 7.76
C THR A 173 4.36 -8.27 7.38
N THR A 174 5.16 -8.15 6.32
CA THR A 174 6.18 -9.14 5.94
C THR A 174 7.56 -8.54 6.10
N SER A 175 8.52 -9.30 6.62
CA SER A 175 9.90 -8.83 6.85
C SER A 175 10.60 -8.42 5.56
N ALA A 176 10.60 -9.31 4.56
CA ALA A 176 11.35 -9.14 3.33
C ALA A 176 10.69 -8.17 2.35
N SER A 177 11.54 -7.42 1.63
CA SER A 177 11.16 -6.66 0.46
C SER A 177 10.93 -7.58 -0.73
N VAL A 178 10.18 -7.11 -1.72
CA VAL A 178 9.87 -7.86 -2.94
C VAL A 178 10.20 -7.02 -4.16
N PHE A 179 11.15 -7.48 -4.96
CA PHE A 179 11.34 -7.04 -6.33
C PHE A 179 10.35 -7.79 -7.22
N ASN A 180 9.33 -7.10 -7.73
CA ASN A 180 8.39 -7.73 -8.66
C ASN A 180 9.08 -8.05 -9.98
N ARG A 181 8.46 -8.88 -10.82
CA ARG A 181 9.08 -9.45 -12.03
C ARG A 181 9.86 -8.45 -12.89
N PRO A 182 9.33 -7.26 -13.24
CA PRO A 182 10.09 -6.32 -14.04
C PRO A 182 11.36 -5.83 -13.31
N ALA A 183 11.27 -5.50 -12.02
CA ALA A 183 12.40 -5.06 -11.21
C ALA A 183 13.40 -6.20 -10.95
N ALA A 184 12.90 -7.41 -10.71
CA ALA A 184 13.74 -8.60 -10.55
C ALA A 184 14.56 -8.88 -11.81
N ARG A 185 13.94 -8.84 -13.00
CA ARG A 185 14.65 -9.03 -14.28
C ARG A 185 15.70 -7.95 -14.50
N LEU A 186 15.35 -6.69 -14.22
CA LEU A 186 16.25 -5.54 -14.39
C LEU A 186 17.49 -5.65 -13.50
N PHE A 187 17.30 -5.98 -12.21
CA PHE A 187 18.41 -6.08 -11.28
C PHE A 187 19.17 -7.41 -11.36
N ASP A 188 18.55 -8.48 -11.85
CA ASP A 188 19.23 -9.74 -12.15
C ASP A 188 20.18 -9.56 -13.34
N ALA A 189 19.70 -8.90 -14.41
CA ALA A 189 20.49 -8.61 -15.61
C ALA A 189 21.69 -7.68 -15.34
N SER A 190 21.61 -6.79 -14.36
CA SER A 190 22.73 -5.92 -13.94
C SER A 190 23.62 -6.56 -12.86
N GLY A 191 23.24 -7.72 -12.31
CA GLY A 191 23.93 -8.36 -11.19
C GLY A 191 23.72 -7.67 -9.83
N ALA A 192 22.82 -6.70 -9.74
CA ALA A 192 22.50 -5.96 -8.51
C ALA A 192 21.69 -6.78 -7.49
N ILE A 193 21.06 -7.86 -7.94
CA ILE A 193 20.54 -8.93 -7.07
C ILE A 193 21.19 -10.25 -7.46
N ARG A 194 21.41 -11.14 -6.48
CA ARG A 194 21.96 -12.48 -6.70
C ARG A 194 21.10 -13.51 -5.98
N SER A 195 20.87 -14.66 -6.61
CA SER A 195 20.16 -15.77 -5.96
C SER A 195 20.85 -16.17 -4.65
N ALA A 196 20.06 -16.26 -3.58
CA ALA A 196 20.51 -16.67 -2.24
C ALA A 196 19.80 -17.95 -1.75
N GLY A 197 19.14 -18.69 -2.64
CA GLY A 197 18.43 -19.92 -2.29
C GLY A 197 17.47 -20.41 -3.37
N ALA A 198 16.65 -21.40 -3.01
CA ALA A 198 15.71 -22.02 -3.94
C ALA A 198 14.46 -21.16 -4.18
N VAL A 199 13.88 -21.28 -5.39
CA VAL A 199 12.56 -20.72 -5.68
C VAL A 199 11.51 -21.45 -4.85
N ALA A 200 10.61 -20.70 -4.21
CA ALA A 200 9.53 -21.24 -3.40
C ALA A 200 8.25 -20.40 -3.58
N GLU A 201 7.11 -21.00 -3.25
CA GLU A 201 5.83 -20.29 -3.29
C GLU A 201 5.61 -19.52 -1.97
N ILE A 202 5.54 -18.18 -2.07
CA ILE A 202 5.51 -17.27 -0.92
C ILE A 202 4.19 -16.47 -0.92
N PRO A 203 3.55 -16.24 0.25
CA PRO A 203 2.41 -15.33 0.34
C PRO A 203 2.78 -13.92 -0.13
N LEU A 204 1.92 -13.33 -0.96
CA LEU A 204 2.04 -11.93 -1.37
C LEU A 204 0.93 -11.10 -0.70
N ILE A 205 -0.28 -11.08 -1.24
CA ILE A 205 -1.37 -10.20 -0.81
C ILE A 205 -2.73 -10.91 -0.93
N LEU A 206 -3.70 -10.57 -0.08
CA LEU A 206 -5.06 -11.16 -0.10
C LEU A 206 -5.09 -12.70 -0.04
N GLY A 207 -4.13 -13.33 0.62
CA GLY A 207 -3.99 -14.79 0.63
C GLY A 207 -3.46 -15.39 -0.69
N LEU A 208 -3.24 -14.59 -1.73
CA LEU A 208 -2.56 -15.02 -2.96
C LEU A 208 -1.09 -15.30 -2.68
N ARG A 209 -0.57 -16.29 -3.41
CA ARG A 209 0.80 -16.78 -3.29
C ARG A 209 1.44 -16.78 -4.67
N THR A 210 2.75 -16.63 -4.72
CA THR A 210 3.48 -16.66 -6.00
C THR A 210 4.89 -17.17 -5.82
N MET A 211 5.49 -17.65 -6.91
CA MET A 211 6.86 -18.12 -6.91
C MET A 211 7.82 -16.93 -6.75
N MET A 212 8.74 -17.08 -5.81
CA MET A 212 9.76 -16.10 -5.48
C MET A 212 11.06 -16.80 -5.12
N GLN A 213 12.18 -16.13 -5.32
CA GLN A 213 13.51 -16.60 -4.94
C GLN A 213 14.15 -15.61 -3.97
N PRO A 214 14.71 -16.06 -2.83
CA PRO A 214 15.47 -15.17 -1.95
C PRO A 214 16.70 -14.64 -2.71
N VAL A 215 17.01 -13.36 -2.50
CA VAL A 215 18.15 -12.71 -3.14
C VAL A 215 18.98 -11.90 -2.17
N ASP A 216 20.29 -11.89 -2.41
CA ASP A 216 21.23 -10.95 -1.81
C ASP A 216 21.27 -9.67 -2.64
N THR A 217 21.31 -8.52 -1.96
CA THR A 217 21.39 -7.22 -2.62
C THR A 217 21.94 -6.15 -1.67
N GLU A 218 22.66 -5.19 -2.24
CA GLU A 218 23.12 -3.97 -1.54
C GLU A 218 22.27 -2.75 -1.92
N LEU A 219 21.21 -2.93 -2.72
CA LEU A 219 20.34 -1.85 -3.15
C LEU A 219 19.70 -1.16 -1.94
N THR A 220 19.65 0.18 -2.02
CA THR A 220 18.96 1.02 -1.04
C THR A 220 17.86 1.83 -1.71
N VAL A 221 16.80 2.10 -0.96
CA VAL A 221 15.68 2.93 -1.39
C VAL A 221 15.56 4.09 -0.40
N TRP A 222 15.83 5.31 -0.87
CA TRP A 222 15.94 6.50 -0.02
C TRP A 222 16.91 6.35 1.16
N GLY A 223 17.98 5.57 0.98
CA GLY A 223 18.96 5.24 2.03
C GLY A 223 18.55 4.11 2.97
N LEU A 224 17.37 3.52 2.79
CA LEU A 224 16.93 2.33 3.52
C LEU A 224 17.42 1.07 2.79
N PRO A 225 18.02 0.08 3.49
CA PRO A 225 18.42 -1.16 2.85
C PRO A 225 17.20 -1.94 2.36
N ALA A 226 17.23 -2.44 1.12
CA ALA A 226 16.14 -3.26 0.60
C ALA A 226 16.16 -4.70 1.16
N TRP A 227 17.27 -5.15 1.76
CA TRP A 227 17.42 -6.50 2.30
C TRP A 227 16.68 -6.69 3.66
N PRO A 228 16.30 -7.93 4.01
CA PRO A 228 16.24 -9.13 3.18
C PRO A 228 15.22 -8.96 2.05
N ALA A 229 15.44 -9.64 0.92
CA ALA A 229 14.61 -9.46 -0.26
C ALA A 229 14.31 -10.76 -1.00
N TYR A 230 13.19 -10.73 -1.71
CA TYR A 230 12.78 -11.74 -2.67
C TYR A 230 12.67 -11.14 -4.08
N ALA A 231 13.05 -11.91 -5.08
CA ALA A 231 12.74 -11.66 -6.47
C ALA A 231 11.53 -12.49 -6.90
N ARG A 232 10.49 -11.86 -7.46
CA ARG A 232 9.34 -12.58 -8.02
C ARG A 232 9.75 -13.23 -9.34
N THR A 233 9.80 -14.57 -9.38
CA THR A 233 10.20 -15.35 -10.56
C THR A 233 9.60 -16.75 -10.52
N ASN A 234 9.35 -17.36 -11.69
CA ASN A 234 8.88 -18.75 -11.81
C ASN A 234 10.02 -19.76 -11.99
N ALA A 235 11.24 -19.27 -12.24
CA ALA A 235 12.43 -20.08 -12.48
C ALA A 235 13.61 -19.46 -11.73
N PRO A 236 14.67 -20.23 -11.43
CA PRO A 236 15.88 -19.68 -10.84
C PRO A 236 16.38 -18.47 -11.64
N LEU A 237 16.76 -17.41 -10.93
CA LEU A 237 17.50 -16.30 -11.50
C LEU A 237 18.82 -16.83 -12.06
N LEU A 238 19.12 -16.44 -13.29
CA LEU A 238 20.27 -16.94 -14.03
C LEU A 238 21.50 -16.04 -13.83
N GLY A 239 21.29 -14.84 -13.24
CA GLY A 239 22.31 -13.81 -13.13
C GLY A 239 22.64 -13.18 -14.48
N ALA A 240 23.50 -12.15 -14.46
CA ALA A 240 24.17 -11.60 -15.64
C ALA A 240 25.18 -12.56 -16.30
N THR A 241 25.14 -13.86 -15.96
CA THR A 241 26.23 -14.84 -16.18
C THR A 241 25.88 -15.98 -17.15
N GLU A 242 24.69 -15.99 -17.76
CA GLU A 242 24.38 -16.90 -18.86
C GLU A 242 24.29 -16.13 -20.18
N GLU A 243 25.36 -16.21 -21.00
CA GLU A 243 25.43 -15.55 -22.32
C GLU A 243 24.31 -15.99 -23.29
N ASP A 244 23.69 -17.16 -23.05
CA ASP A 244 22.68 -17.79 -23.92
C ASP A 244 21.23 -17.67 -23.41
N ALA A 245 20.96 -16.91 -22.34
CA ALA A 245 19.61 -16.80 -21.79
C ALA A 245 18.67 -15.95 -22.67
N ILE A 246 17.68 -16.59 -23.30
CA ILE A 246 16.62 -15.89 -24.04
C ILE A 246 15.57 -15.36 -23.06
N VAL A 247 15.69 -14.07 -22.68
CA VAL A 247 14.68 -13.38 -21.87
C VAL A 247 13.61 -12.77 -22.77
N VAL A 248 12.43 -13.38 -22.83
CA VAL A 248 11.27 -12.78 -23.50
C VAL A 248 10.71 -11.67 -22.60
N GLN A 249 11.03 -10.43 -22.97
CA GLN A 249 10.41 -9.22 -22.41
C GLN A 249 9.11 -8.94 -23.17
N VAL A 250 7.97 -9.18 -22.52
CA VAL A 250 6.73 -8.50 -22.90
C VAL A 250 6.77 -7.17 -22.17
N THR A 251 7.07 -6.09 -22.88
CA THR A 251 7.07 -4.73 -22.34
C THR A 251 5.63 -4.25 -22.20
N PRO A 252 5.08 -4.06 -20.99
CA PRO A 252 3.91 -3.22 -20.84
C PRO A 252 4.37 -1.75 -20.93
N GLU A 253 3.63 -0.93 -21.66
CA GLU A 253 3.93 0.49 -21.84
C GLU A 253 4.10 1.24 -20.50
N ASN A 254 5.23 1.95 -20.38
CA ASN A 254 5.47 3.20 -19.63
C ASN A 254 5.37 3.26 -18.09
N ALA A 255 5.14 2.17 -17.37
CA ALA A 255 5.14 2.20 -15.89
C ALA A 255 6.50 1.78 -15.28
N PRO A 256 7.08 2.56 -14.33
CA PRO A 256 8.30 2.16 -13.64
C PRO A 256 8.19 0.78 -12.94
N PRO A 257 9.24 -0.06 -12.96
CA PRO A 257 9.22 -1.38 -12.32
C PRO A 257 8.87 -1.33 -10.82
N PRO A 258 7.95 -2.18 -10.32
CA PRO A 258 7.48 -2.06 -8.96
C PRO A 258 8.35 -2.81 -7.93
N VAL A 259 8.62 -2.16 -6.81
CA VAL A 259 9.26 -2.75 -5.62
C VAL A 259 8.36 -2.53 -4.40
N THR A 260 8.33 -3.50 -3.50
CA THR A 260 7.67 -3.39 -2.21
C THR A 260 8.70 -3.48 -1.11
N LEU A 261 8.87 -2.42 -0.31
CA LEU A 261 9.74 -2.44 0.87
C LEU A 261 9.07 -3.20 2.01
N GLY A 262 9.76 -4.21 2.53
CA GLY A 262 9.31 -5.00 3.66
C GLY A 262 9.53 -4.32 5.01
N ARG A 263 9.02 -4.95 6.06
CA ARG A 263 9.11 -4.48 7.44
C ARG A 263 10.56 -4.33 7.92
N SER A 264 11.48 -5.16 7.45
CA SER A 264 12.91 -5.07 7.80
C SER A 264 13.58 -3.83 7.21
N ALA A 265 13.27 -3.48 5.95
CA ALA A 265 13.74 -2.23 5.33
C ALA A 265 13.23 -1.00 6.10
N LEU A 266 12.03 -1.10 6.69
CA LEU A 266 11.38 -0.06 7.48
C LEU A 266 11.74 -0.11 8.98
N SER A 267 12.68 -0.95 9.40
CA SER A 267 13.04 -1.13 10.82
C SER A 267 13.60 0.13 11.48
N ARG A 268 14.24 1.00 10.70
CA ARG A 268 14.77 2.31 11.16
C ARG A 268 13.77 3.45 10.99
N CYS A 269 12.51 3.15 10.69
CA CYS A 269 11.46 4.14 10.57
C CYS A 269 10.54 4.11 11.79
N ALA A 270 10.20 5.28 12.31
CA ALA A 270 9.22 5.47 13.37
C ALA A 270 7.79 5.39 12.81
N SER A 271 7.54 5.96 11.63
CA SER A 271 6.20 6.03 11.04
C SER A 271 6.19 6.20 9.53
N ILE A 272 5.06 5.83 8.92
CA ILE A 272 4.63 6.21 7.56
C ILE A 272 3.36 7.02 7.71
N SER A 273 3.31 8.22 7.16
CA SER A 273 2.12 9.08 7.22
C SER A 273 1.77 9.58 5.83
N VAL A 274 0.47 9.62 5.49
CA VAL A 274 -0.01 10.30 4.29
C VAL A 274 -0.97 11.40 4.68
N ASP A 275 -0.70 12.61 4.20
CA ASP A 275 -1.66 13.72 4.18
C ASP A 275 -2.30 13.79 2.79
N ARG A 276 -3.60 13.52 2.73
CA ARG A 276 -4.36 13.48 1.49
C ARG A 276 -4.60 14.85 0.87
N ARG A 277 -4.61 15.92 1.67
CA ARG A 277 -4.85 17.27 1.19
C ARG A 277 -3.63 17.79 0.41
N THR A 278 -2.44 17.42 0.87
CA THR A 278 -1.17 17.80 0.21
C THR A 278 -0.63 16.71 -0.73
N ARG A 279 -1.21 15.51 -0.70
CA ARG A 279 -0.72 14.30 -1.41
C ARG A 279 0.73 14.00 -1.07
N GLN A 280 1.10 14.17 0.19
CA GLN A 280 2.45 13.90 0.68
C GLN A 280 2.46 12.64 1.52
N LEU A 281 3.38 11.73 1.20
CA LEU A 281 3.79 10.62 2.05
C LEU A 281 5.06 11.01 2.79
N THR A 282 5.07 10.87 4.11
CA THR A 282 6.24 11.14 4.95
C THR A 282 6.67 9.86 5.65
N LEU A 283 7.92 9.47 5.44
CA LEU A 283 8.59 8.46 6.25
C LEU A 283 9.45 9.16 7.30
N ARG A 284 9.22 8.88 8.58
CA ARG A 284 10.06 9.37 9.67
C ARG A 284 11.12 8.31 9.96
N CYS A 285 12.34 8.46 9.44
CA CYS A 285 13.37 7.41 9.53
C CYS A 285 14.74 7.94 9.93
N ALA A 286 15.51 7.10 10.61
CA ALA A 286 16.95 7.25 10.67
C ALA A 286 17.55 6.54 9.45
N VAL A 287 18.19 7.30 8.56
CA VAL A 287 18.89 6.78 7.37
C VAL A 287 20.38 7.06 7.50
#